data_AF-A0A2S7PU67-F1
#
_entry.id   AF-A0A2S7PU67-F1
#
_cell.length_a   1.000
_cell.length_b   1.000
_cell.length_c   1.000
_cell.angle_alpha   90.00
_cell.angle_beta   90.00
_cell.angle_gamma   90.00
#
_symmetry.space_group_name_H-M   'P 1'
#
loop_
_entity.id
_entity.type
_entity.pdbx_description
1 polymer ?
#
loop_
_entity_poly.entity_id
_entity_poly.type
_entity_poly.pdbx_seq_one_letter_code
_entity_poly.pdbx_strand_id
1 'polypeptide(L)'
;MFNITEPGFSVETIDDGVNNQTVSLSSKFIGESNLDVQTIVGISHPSPVREYITGGSPPLVPNLDQPTSTDNNNEPYLLYYEYLLPRPNYDLPQVISNSYGDDEQTVPLKYAQRVCNMIGMVGLRGISVLESSGDSASVGGTSSIVPESSWEFGSSGFSNYLPRPSYQEAAVH
;
A
#
# COMPACT_ATOMS: atom_id res chain seq x y z
N MET A 1 24.02 -12.45 27.93
CA MET A 1 23.45 -11.14 27.50
C MET A 1 23.52 -11.15 25.99
N PHE A 2 22.40 -11.45 25.32
CA PHE A 2 22.36 -11.55 23.87
C PHE A 2 22.56 -10.14 23.29
N ASN A 3 23.59 -9.97 22.47
CA ASN A 3 23.89 -8.73 21.76
C ASN A 3 22.90 -8.61 20.58
N ILE A 4 21.63 -8.37 20.90
CA ILE A 4 20.60 -8.05 19.91
C ILE A 4 20.88 -6.62 19.46
N THR A 5 21.45 -6.47 18.28
CA THR A 5 21.48 -5.19 17.56
C THR A 5 20.03 -4.74 17.39
N GLU A 6 19.66 -3.59 17.93
CA GLU A 6 18.34 -3.00 17.70
C GLU A 6 18.09 -2.92 16.19
N PRO A 7 17.01 -3.52 15.65
CA PRO A 7 16.63 -3.30 14.26
C PRO A 7 16.37 -1.82 14.05
N GLY A 8 16.94 -1.24 13.01
CA GLY A 8 16.70 0.16 12.68
C GLY A 8 15.27 0.35 12.19
N PHE A 9 14.48 1.14 12.92
CA PHE A 9 13.29 1.81 12.38
C PHE A 9 13.70 3.19 11.86
N SER A 10 13.23 3.55 10.67
CA SER A 10 13.50 4.85 10.06
C SER A 10 12.29 5.35 9.28
N VAL A 11 12.13 6.67 9.20
CA VAL A 11 11.07 7.33 8.43
C VAL A 11 11.70 8.17 7.34
N GLU A 12 11.17 8.07 6.12
CA GLU A 12 11.61 8.83 4.95
C GLU A 12 10.37 9.54 4.35
N THR A 13 10.41 10.87 4.28
CA THR A 13 9.31 11.66 3.72
C THR A 13 9.56 11.98 2.24
N ILE A 14 8.49 12.00 1.45
CA ILE A 14 8.49 12.24 0.01
C ILE A 14 7.47 13.35 -0.27
N ASP A 15 7.80 14.30 -1.14
CA ASP A 15 6.90 15.40 -1.56
C ASP A 15 6.20 16.11 -0.39
N ASP A 16 7.00 16.62 0.56
CA ASP A 16 6.51 17.31 1.77
C ASP A 16 5.57 16.46 2.66
N GLY A 17 5.68 15.12 2.59
CA GLY A 17 4.99 14.20 3.48
C GLY A 17 5.23 14.51 4.97
N VAL A 18 4.17 14.42 5.78
CA VAL A 18 4.17 14.89 7.16
C VAL A 18 4.17 13.73 8.14
N ASN A 19 5.26 13.58 8.91
CA ASN A 19 5.31 12.66 10.05
C ASN A 19 4.69 13.31 11.30
N ASN A 20 3.37 13.21 11.44
CA ASN A 20 2.64 13.80 12.57
C ASN A 20 2.23 12.76 13.62
N GLN A 21 2.92 12.77 14.75
CA GLN A 21 2.70 11.84 15.88
C GLN A 21 1.76 12.41 16.96
N THR A 22 1.01 13.48 16.67
CA THR A 22 0.21 14.20 17.67
C THR A 22 -1.12 13.48 17.97
N VAL A 23 -1.28 13.02 19.21
CA VAL A 23 -2.42 12.21 19.68
C VAL A 23 -3.80 12.89 19.57
N SER A 24 -3.91 14.22 19.42
CA SER A 24 -5.23 14.88 19.33
C SER A 24 -5.92 14.76 17.95
N LEU A 25 -5.25 14.21 16.94
CA LEU A 25 -5.78 13.96 15.59
C LEU A 25 -6.06 12.46 15.34
N SER A 26 -6.05 11.65 16.41
CA SER A 26 -5.75 10.21 16.41
C SER A 26 -6.87 9.23 16.07
N SER A 27 -8.06 9.65 15.65
CA SER A 27 -9.18 8.69 15.55
C SER A 27 -9.29 7.94 14.22
N LYS A 28 -8.50 8.24 13.17
CA LYS A 28 -8.54 7.46 11.91
C LYS A 28 -7.23 7.39 11.12
N PHE A 29 -6.38 8.44 11.14
CA PHE A 29 -5.20 8.52 10.26
C PHE A 29 -3.87 8.12 10.91
N ILE A 30 -3.68 8.34 12.22
CA ILE A 30 -2.42 8.00 12.93
C ILE A 30 -2.37 6.51 13.33
N GLY A 31 -3.54 5.85 13.38
CA GLY A 31 -3.65 4.43 13.72
C GLY A 31 -2.99 3.55 12.67
N GLU A 32 -3.22 3.83 11.39
CA GLU A 32 -2.79 2.98 10.28
C GLU A 32 -1.27 2.87 10.17
N SER A 33 -0.56 3.98 10.02
CA SER A 33 0.90 3.94 9.85
C SER A 33 1.62 3.36 11.08
N ASN A 34 1.07 3.58 12.29
CA ASN A 34 1.57 2.93 13.51
C ASN A 34 1.26 1.43 13.55
N LEU A 35 0.06 1.02 13.13
CA LEU A 35 -0.36 -0.37 13.04
C LEU A 35 0.50 -1.15 12.05
N ASP A 36 0.76 -0.57 10.87
CA ASP A 36 1.61 -1.15 9.83
C ASP A 36 3.02 -1.44 10.35
N VAL A 37 3.68 -0.42 10.91
CA VAL A 37 5.04 -0.55 11.43
C VAL A 37 5.08 -1.55 12.58
N GLN A 38 4.14 -1.50 13.53
CA GLN A 38 4.11 -2.43 14.66
C GLN A 38 3.89 -3.88 14.21
N THR A 39 3.03 -4.09 13.20
CA THR A 39 2.77 -5.41 12.63
C THR A 39 4.01 -5.95 11.91
N ILE A 40 4.64 -5.13 11.05
CA ILE A 40 5.84 -5.53 10.31
C ILE A 40 7.00 -5.80 11.27
N VAL A 41 7.25 -4.93 12.25
CA VAL A 41 8.31 -5.13 13.25
C VAL A 41 8.05 -6.40 14.06
N GLY A 42 6.80 -6.67 14.45
CA GLY A 42 6.43 -7.87 15.21
C GLY A 42 6.67 -9.18 14.47
N ILE A 43 6.49 -9.20 13.15
CA ILE A 43 6.60 -10.42 12.32
C ILE A 43 8.01 -10.60 11.73
N SER A 44 8.70 -9.51 11.40
CA SER A 44 9.94 -9.54 10.60
C SER A 44 11.23 -9.30 11.39
N HIS A 45 11.14 -9.11 12.70
CA HIS A 45 12.32 -8.91 13.56
C HIS A 45 13.40 -10.00 13.33
N PRO A 46 14.69 -9.64 13.19
CA PRO A 46 15.31 -8.32 13.39
C PRO A 46 15.53 -7.49 12.11
N SER A 47 14.71 -7.68 11.07
CA SER A 47 14.87 -6.94 9.81
C SER A 47 14.65 -5.44 10.01
N PRO A 48 15.46 -4.55 9.37
CA PRO A 48 15.24 -3.12 9.45
C PRO A 48 13.93 -2.73 8.75
N VAL A 49 13.21 -1.78 9.33
CA VAL A 49 11.92 -1.29 8.80
C VAL A 49 12.07 0.18 8.43
N ARG A 50 11.65 0.53 7.21
CA ARG A 50 11.57 1.92 6.75
C ARG A 50 10.14 2.25 6.38
N GLU A 51 9.62 3.31 6.99
CA GLU A 51 8.33 3.91 6.66
C GLU A 51 8.54 5.02 5.63
N TYR A 52 7.73 5.00 4.57
CA TYR A 52 7.72 6.05 3.56
C TYR A 52 6.44 6.84 3.67
N ILE A 53 6.54 8.14 3.93
CA ILE A 53 5.38 9.04 4.03
C ILE A 53 5.38 9.95 2.81
N THR A 54 4.42 9.75 1.92
CA THR A 54 4.34 10.49 0.66
C THR A 54 3.24 11.55 0.73
N GLY A 55 3.61 12.81 0.51
CA GLY A 55 2.67 13.90 0.31
C GLY A 55 2.21 14.00 -1.15
N GLY A 56 1.36 14.98 -1.41
CA GLY A 56 0.78 15.22 -2.73
C GLY A 56 -0.64 14.67 -2.88
N SER A 57 -1.27 14.99 -4.01
CA SER A 57 -2.63 14.54 -4.35
C SER A 57 -2.67 14.14 -5.83
N PRO A 58 -2.99 12.89 -6.15
CA PRO A 58 -3.07 12.41 -7.52
C PRO A 58 -4.36 12.91 -8.22
N PRO A 59 -4.50 12.69 -9.54
CA PRO A 59 -5.72 13.06 -10.26
C PRO A 59 -6.96 12.34 -9.74
N LEU A 60 -8.11 13.01 -9.83
CA LEU A 60 -9.42 12.44 -9.52
C LEU A 60 -10.31 12.37 -10.77
N VAL A 61 -10.86 11.19 -11.03
CA VAL A 61 -12.04 10.95 -11.85
C VAL A 61 -13.22 10.81 -10.87
N PRO A 62 -14.14 11.77 -10.78
CA PRO A 62 -15.18 11.74 -9.75
C PRO A 62 -16.12 10.53 -9.86
N ASN A 63 -16.49 9.97 -8.71
CA ASN A 63 -17.55 8.96 -8.57
C ASN A 63 -18.54 9.37 -7.47
N LEU A 64 -19.41 8.45 -7.02
CA LEU A 64 -20.39 8.76 -5.97
C LEU A 64 -19.77 8.96 -4.59
N ASP A 65 -18.64 8.31 -4.31
CA ASP A 65 -17.94 8.36 -3.02
C ASP A 65 -16.96 9.53 -2.94
N GLN A 66 -16.41 9.95 -4.09
CA GLN A 66 -15.48 11.07 -4.26
C GLN A 66 -16.01 12.05 -5.34
N PRO A 67 -17.09 12.82 -5.07
CA PRO A 67 -17.77 13.60 -6.09
C PRO A 67 -17.02 14.88 -6.51
N THR A 68 -16.12 15.39 -5.67
CA THR A 68 -15.38 16.63 -5.94
C THR A 68 -13.91 16.51 -5.57
N SER A 69 -13.09 17.46 -6.04
CA SER A 69 -11.66 17.48 -5.73
C SER A 69 -11.35 17.61 -4.22
N THR A 70 -12.28 18.11 -3.41
CA THR A 70 -12.10 18.16 -1.95
C THR A 70 -12.34 16.81 -1.28
N ASP A 71 -13.01 15.89 -1.98
CA ASP A 71 -13.26 14.51 -1.54
C ASP A 71 -12.20 13.54 -2.07
N ASN A 72 -11.17 14.05 -2.75
CA ASN A 72 -10.10 13.25 -3.33
C ASN A 72 -9.26 12.60 -2.24
N ASN A 73 -9.46 11.31 -2.05
CA ASN A 73 -8.68 10.46 -1.16
C ASN A 73 -7.76 9.52 -1.94
N ASN A 74 -7.57 9.75 -3.24
CA ASN A 74 -6.66 8.94 -4.01
C ASN A 74 -5.22 9.13 -3.51
N GLU A 75 -4.42 8.07 -3.60
CA GLU A 75 -3.09 7.98 -3.02
C GLU A 75 -1.98 8.40 -4.01
N PRO A 76 -0.92 9.09 -3.54
CA PRO A 76 0.14 9.65 -4.40
C PRO A 76 1.15 8.60 -4.91
N TYR A 77 0.67 7.42 -5.36
CA TYR A 77 1.48 6.31 -5.84
C TYR A 77 2.46 6.67 -6.96
N LEU A 78 2.08 7.56 -7.87
CA LEU A 78 2.96 8.02 -8.93
C LEU A 78 4.24 8.67 -8.34
N LEU A 79 4.07 9.60 -7.41
CA LEU A 79 5.20 10.29 -6.75
C LEU A 79 6.02 9.31 -5.92
N TYR A 80 5.34 8.41 -5.20
CA TYR A 80 5.99 7.36 -4.41
C TYR A 80 6.91 6.46 -5.26
N TYR A 81 6.42 5.90 -6.36
CA TYR A 81 7.26 5.04 -7.20
C TYR A 81 8.29 5.80 -8.04
N GLU A 82 7.99 7.03 -8.47
CA GLU A 82 8.98 7.90 -9.12
C GLU A 82 10.16 8.24 -8.19
N TYR A 83 9.92 8.28 -6.88
CA TYR A 83 10.95 8.42 -5.88
C TYR A 83 11.78 7.13 -5.73
N LEU A 84 11.16 5.95 -5.67
CA LEU A 84 11.88 4.70 -5.45
C LEU A 84 12.71 4.23 -6.67
N LEU A 85 12.19 4.41 -7.88
CA LEU A 85 12.79 3.83 -9.08
C LEU A 85 14.22 4.29 -9.39
N PRO A 86 14.61 5.56 -9.21
CA PRO A 86 15.98 6.02 -9.45
C PRO A 86 17.00 5.54 -8.41
N ARG A 87 16.56 5.05 -7.25
CA ARG A 87 17.46 4.60 -6.17
C ARG A 87 18.15 3.29 -6.53
N PRO A 88 19.38 3.05 -6.08
CA PRO A 88 20.04 1.76 -6.23
C PRO A 88 19.38 0.68 -5.33
N ASN A 89 19.52 -0.60 -5.70
CA ASN A 89 18.88 -1.71 -4.98
C ASN A 89 19.26 -1.79 -3.50
N TYR A 90 20.48 -1.41 -3.13
CA TYR A 90 20.94 -1.47 -1.73
C TYR A 90 20.28 -0.43 -0.83
N ASP A 91 19.64 0.60 -1.40
CA ASP A 91 18.92 1.64 -0.66
C ASP A 91 17.42 1.33 -0.51
N LEU A 92 16.93 0.26 -1.16
CA LEU A 92 15.53 -0.17 -1.13
C LEU A 92 15.35 -1.42 -0.27
N PRO A 93 14.19 -1.57 0.40
CA PRO A 93 13.86 -2.81 1.10
C PRO A 93 13.58 -3.94 0.10
N GLN A 94 13.80 -5.19 0.53
CA GLN A 94 13.49 -6.38 -0.29
C GLN A 94 11.98 -6.67 -0.37
N VAL A 95 11.21 -6.15 0.58
CA VAL A 95 9.75 -6.27 0.65
C VAL A 95 9.19 -4.89 0.92
N ILE A 96 8.22 -4.47 0.11
CA ILE A 96 7.42 -3.27 0.28
C ILE A 96 6.01 -3.73 0.61
N SER A 97 5.43 -3.16 1.66
CA SER A 97 4.04 -3.41 2.08
C SER A 97 3.31 -2.08 2.11
N ASN A 98 2.18 -2.02 1.43
CA ASN A 98 1.32 -0.86 1.32
C ASN A 98 -0.10 -1.26 1.73
N SER A 99 -0.68 -0.53 2.68
CA SER A 99 -2.04 -0.75 3.21
C SER A 99 -3.08 0.22 2.63
N TYR A 100 -2.63 1.19 1.84
CA TYR A 100 -3.45 2.22 1.20
C TYR A 100 -3.92 1.76 -0.20
N GLY A 101 -4.91 2.42 -0.78
CA GLY A 101 -5.44 2.05 -2.08
C GLY A 101 -6.58 2.94 -2.58
N ASP A 102 -6.76 2.94 -3.90
CA ASP A 102 -7.76 3.75 -4.59
C ASP A 102 -8.87 2.87 -5.17
N ASP A 103 -10.08 3.42 -5.28
CA ASP A 103 -11.05 2.91 -6.23
C ASP A 103 -10.44 2.99 -7.64
N GLU A 104 -10.29 1.87 -8.34
CA GLU A 104 -9.60 1.89 -9.64
C GLU A 104 -10.22 2.89 -10.64
N GLN A 105 -11.54 3.11 -10.56
CA GLN A 105 -12.25 4.03 -11.44
C GLN A 105 -12.11 5.51 -11.05
N THR A 106 -11.56 5.85 -9.87
CA THR A 106 -11.31 7.23 -9.46
C THR A 106 -9.99 7.78 -9.97
N VAL A 107 -9.14 6.95 -10.59
CA VAL A 107 -7.92 7.38 -11.28
C VAL A 107 -8.03 7.18 -12.79
N PRO A 108 -7.38 8.03 -13.62
CA PRO A 108 -7.36 7.83 -15.06
C PRO A 108 -6.67 6.50 -15.44
N LEU A 109 -7.18 5.79 -16.46
CA LEU A 109 -6.56 4.55 -16.96
C LEU A 109 -5.05 4.65 -17.21
N LYS A 110 -4.58 5.76 -17.80
CA LYS A 110 -3.15 6.00 -18.05
C LYS A 110 -2.33 6.16 -16.76
N TYR A 111 -2.93 6.71 -15.71
CA TYR A 111 -2.31 6.81 -14.39
C TYR A 111 -2.15 5.40 -13.79
N ALA A 112 -3.24 4.62 -13.74
CA ALA A 112 -3.22 3.26 -13.23
C ALA A 112 -2.22 2.36 -13.97
N GLN A 113 -2.20 2.41 -15.30
CA GLN A 113 -1.24 1.66 -16.11
C GLN A 113 0.22 2.09 -15.85
N ARG A 114 0.47 3.40 -15.66
CA ARG A 114 1.80 3.89 -15.33
C ARG A 114 2.26 3.39 -13.97
N VAL A 115 1.43 3.52 -12.94
CA VAL A 115 1.69 3.00 -11.58
C VAL A 115 1.92 1.49 -11.61
N CYS A 116 1.05 0.72 -12.26
CA CYS A 116 1.21 -0.72 -12.43
C CYS A 116 2.54 -1.09 -13.10
N ASN A 117 2.94 -0.39 -14.17
CA ASN A 117 4.23 -0.63 -14.81
C ASN A 117 5.41 -0.32 -13.88
N MET A 118 5.31 0.72 -13.04
CA MET A 118 6.36 1.06 -12.07
C MET A 118 6.46 0.02 -10.94
N ILE A 119 5.34 -0.50 -10.46
CA ILE A 119 5.31 -1.67 -9.54
C ILE A 119 6.02 -2.85 -10.20
N GLY A 120 5.72 -3.14 -11.47
CA GLY A 120 6.40 -4.17 -12.25
C GLY A 120 7.91 -3.94 -12.36
N MET A 121 8.35 -2.69 -12.57
CA MET A 121 9.78 -2.34 -12.61
C MET A 121 10.47 -2.55 -11.26
N VAL A 122 9.80 -2.28 -10.14
CA VAL A 122 10.29 -2.63 -8.79
C VAL A 122 10.39 -4.16 -8.65
N GLY A 123 9.38 -4.89 -9.09
CA GLY A 123 9.38 -6.37 -9.12
C GLY A 123 10.54 -6.96 -9.93
N LEU A 124 10.85 -6.38 -11.10
CA LEU A 124 11.99 -6.79 -11.94
C LEU A 124 13.35 -6.63 -11.24
N ARG A 125 13.43 -5.78 -10.20
CA ARG A 125 14.64 -5.59 -9.39
C ARG A 125 14.77 -6.62 -8.27
N GLY A 126 13.85 -7.58 -8.18
CA GLY A 126 13.84 -8.63 -7.15
C GLY A 126 13.19 -8.19 -5.83
N ILE A 127 12.38 -7.13 -5.86
CA ILE A 127 11.69 -6.60 -4.68
C ILE A 127 10.23 -7.10 -4.72
N SER A 128 9.76 -7.63 -3.59
CA SER A 128 8.35 -8.03 -3.46
C SER A 128 7.51 -6.82 -3.06
N VAL A 129 6.39 -6.60 -3.73
CA VAL A 129 5.42 -5.54 -3.39
C VAL A 129 4.11 -6.21 -2.98
N LEU A 130 3.63 -5.90 -1.79
CA LEU A 130 2.39 -6.38 -1.22
C LEU A 130 1.46 -5.17 -1.03
N GLU A 131 0.25 -5.27 -1.54
CA GLU A 131 -0.81 -4.26 -1.37
C GLU A 131 -1.96 -4.89 -0.59
N SER A 132 -2.63 -4.11 0.27
CA SER A 132 -3.90 -4.54 0.86
C SER A 132 -4.96 -4.72 -0.23
N SER A 133 -5.94 -5.58 0.03
CA SER A 133 -7.01 -5.82 -0.93
C SER A 133 -8.20 -4.87 -0.75
N GLY A 134 -8.20 -4.06 0.31
CA GLY A 134 -9.23 -3.10 0.71
C GLY A 134 -10.20 -3.61 1.79
N ASP A 135 -10.98 -2.67 2.37
CA ASP A 135 -11.84 -2.88 3.56
C ASP A 135 -13.34 -2.56 3.33
N SER A 136 -13.81 -2.68 2.09
CA SER A 136 -15.12 -2.18 1.64
C SER A 136 -16.05 -3.24 1.02
N ALA A 137 -15.65 -4.51 0.99
CA ALA A 137 -16.48 -5.62 0.49
C ALA A 137 -16.39 -6.85 1.41
N SER A 138 -16.83 -8.02 0.99
CA SER A 138 -16.97 -9.20 1.90
C SER A 138 -16.11 -10.41 1.51
N VAL A 139 -15.14 -10.23 0.62
CA VAL A 139 -14.23 -11.26 0.12
C VAL A 139 -12.85 -10.63 -0.04
N GLY A 140 -11.82 -11.09 0.68
CA GLY A 140 -10.46 -10.54 0.55
C GLY A 140 -9.59 -10.69 1.80
N GLY A 141 -10.24 -10.83 2.96
CA GLY A 141 -9.59 -11.15 4.23
C GLY A 141 -10.30 -12.29 4.95
N THR A 142 -9.75 -12.74 6.07
CA THR A 142 -10.30 -13.82 6.89
C THR A 142 -10.43 -13.40 8.35
N SER A 143 -11.36 -14.05 9.06
CA SER A 143 -11.59 -13.88 10.49
C SER A 143 -11.94 -15.21 11.14
N SER A 144 -11.93 -15.25 12.48
CA SER A 144 -12.13 -16.46 13.30
C SER A 144 -10.97 -17.46 13.26
N ILE A 145 -11.03 -18.49 14.11
CA ILE A 145 -9.94 -19.47 14.28
C ILE A 145 -10.36 -20.85 13.77
N VAL A 146 -11.55 -21.34 14.14
CA VAL A 146 -12.08 -22.65 13.70
C VAL A 146 -13.61 -22.62 13.57
N PRO A 147 -14.19 -22.57 12.36
CA PRO A 147 -13.49 -22.38 11.08
C PRO A 147 -13.01 -20.94 10.93
N GLU A 148 -11.94 -20.76 10.17
CA GLU A 148 -11.65 -19.47 9.54
C GLU A 148 -12.72 -19.21 8.47
N SER A 149 -13.24 -17.98 8.42
CA SER A 149 -14.28 -17.55 7.49
C SER A 149 -13.88 -16.23 6.85
N SER A 150 -14.52 -15.88 5.72
CA SER A 150 -14.33 -14.57 5.09
C SER A 150 -14.57 -13.44 6.09
N TRP A 151 -13.66 -12.47 6.11
CA TRP A 151 -13.87 -11.24 6.85
C TRP A 151 -14.87 -10.36 6.11
N GLU A 152 -15.84 -9.84 6.85
CA GLU A 152 -16.99 -9.11 6.28
C GLU A 152 -16.62 -7.80 5.59
N PHE A 153 -15.43 -7.26 5.86
CA PHE A 153 -14.88 -6.05 5.27
C PHE A 153 -13.78 -6.30 4.23
N GLY A 154 -13.24 -7.52 4.11
CA GLY A 154 -12.17 -7.76 3.13
C GLY A 154 -12.63 -7.54 1.69
N SER A 155 -11.85 -6.85 0.88
CA SER A 155 -12.20 -6.53 -0.51
C SER A 155 -11.46 -7.35 -1.57
N SER A 156 -12.12 -7.59 -2.71
CA SER A 156 -11.57 -8.23 -3.91
C SER A 156 -12.54 -8.04 -5.09
N GLY A 157 -12.08 -8.28 -6.31
CA GLY A 157 -12.91 -8.16 -7.50
C GLY A 157 -12.15 -8.40 -8.80
N PHE A 158 -12.71 -7.90 -9.89
CA PHE A 158 -12.11 -7.93 -11.23
C PHE A 158 -11.80 -6.53 -11.68
N SER A 159 -10.56 -6.33 -12.14
CA SER A 159 -10.12 -5.05 -12.69
C SER A 159 -10.89 -4.70 -13.96
N ASN A 160 -11.25 -3.42 -14.10
CA ASN A 160 -11.78 -2.83 -15.33
C ASN A 160 -10.66 -2.27 -16.23
N TYR A 161 -9.44 -2.09 -15.72
CA TYR A 161 -8.32 -1.49 -16.45
C TYR A 161 -7.25 -2.49 -16.90
N LEU A 162 -6.94 -3.47 -16.06
CA LEU A 162 -5.85 -4.42 -16.25
C LEU A 162 -6.43 -5.78 -16.65
N PRO A 163 -5.98 -6.37 -17.77
CA PRO A 163 -6.46 -7.68 -18.19
C PRO A 163 -5.98 -8.76 -17.23
N ARG A 164 -6.72 -9.87 -17.18
CA ARG A 164 -6.31 -11.06 -16.42
C ARG A 164 -4.92 -11.53 -16.88
N PRO A 165 -3.96 -11.69 -15.96
CA PRO A 165 -2.64 -12.18 -16.31
C PRO A 165 -2.66 -13.69 -16.58
N SER A 166 -1.77 -14.14 -17.48
CA SER A 166 -1.69 -15.54 -17.90
C SER A 166 -1.48 -16.53 -16.73
N TYR A 167 -0.79 -16.10 -15.68
CA TYR A 167 -0.53 -16.92 -14.49
C TYR A 167 -1.76 -17.11 -13.58
N GLN A 168 -2.87 -16.40 -13.81
CA GLN A 168 -4.14 -16.59 -13.09
C GLN A 168 -5.22 -17.29 -13.94
N GLU A 169 -4.97 -17.56 -15.22
CA GLU A 169 -5.97 -18.14 -16.14
C GLU A 169 -6.55 -19.47 -15.65
N ALA A 170 -5.73 -20.32 -15.03
CA ALA A 170 -6.18 -21.62 -14.53
C ALA A 170 -7.04 -21.52 -13.26
N ALA A 171 -6.99 -20.40 -12.54
CA ALA A 171 -7.71 -20.21 -11.27
C ALA A 171 -9.04 -19.47 -11.45
N VAL A 172 -9.24 -18.78 -12.57
CA VAL A 172 -10.41 -17.93 -12.83
C VAL A 172 -11.27 -18.56 -13.94
N HIS A 173 -12.48 -18.99 -13.58
CA HIS A 173 -13.43 -19.65 -14.47
C HIS A 173 -14.69 -18.81 -14.72
#